data_AF-A0A7W0X4M1-F1
#
_entry.id   AF-A0A7W0X4M1-F1
#
_cell.length_a   1.000
_cell.length_b   1.000
_cell.length_c   1.000
_cell.angle_alpha   90.00
_cell.angle_beta   90.00
_cell.angle_gamma   90.00
#
_symmetry.space_group_name_H-M   'P 1'
#
loop_
_entity.id
_entity.type
_entity.pdbx_description
1 polymer ?
#
loop_
_entity_poly.entity_id
_entity_poly.type
_entity_poly.pdbx_seq_one_letter_code
_entity_poly.pdbx_strand_id
1 'polypeptide(L)'
;QMLAHVFARFPRLEERQSQLAGTLSGGERQMLALGRALMAQPKLLLLDEPSLGLAPLVVREIFSIVAALKASGVAILLVEQNARAALQVADYGYVLETGELVLEGASEDLAANPRVAATYLGQGSERVQQA
;
A
#
# COMPACT_ATOMS: atom_id res chain seq x y z
N GLN A 1 -12.19 -19.29 13.92
CA GLN A 1 -12.91 -18.50 12.90
C GLN A 1 -12.03 -17.39 12.32
N MET A 2 -11.33 -16.58 13.13
CA MET A 2 -10.42 -15.53 12.62
C MET A 2 -9.25 -16.07 11.77
N LEU A 3 -8.56 -17.13 12.22
CA LEU A 3 -7.42 -17.68 11.46
C LEU A 3 -7.79 -18.13 10.04
N ALA A 4 -8.95 -18.78 9.88
CA ALA A 4 -9.47 -19.15 8.56
C ALA A 4 -9.79 -17.93 7.68
N HIS A 5 -10.26 -16.83 8.29
CA HIS A 5 -10.52 -15.57 7.58
C HIS A 5 -9.23 -14.89 7.09
N VAL A 6 -8.15 -15.03 7.85
CA VAL A 6 -6.81 -14.58 7.46
C VAL A 6 -6.26 -15.46 6.35
N PHE A 7 -6.34 -16.79 6.46
CA PHE A 7 -5.91 -17.70 5.40
C PHE A 7 -6.68 -17.51 4.09
N ALA A 8 -7.98 -17.25 4.14
CA ALA A 8 -8.76 -16.92 2.95
C ALA A 8 -8.26 -15.64 2.23
N ARG A 9 -7.64 -14.70 2.96
CA ARG A 9 -7.02 -13.50 2.38
C ARG A 9 -5.57 -13.71 1.94
N PHE A 10 -4.85 -14.58 2.63
CA PHE A 10 -3.44 -14.87 2.36
C PHE A 10 -3.23 -16.39 2.18
N PRO A 11 -3.70 -16.99 1.08
CA PRO A 11 -3.59 -18.44 0.86
C PRO A 11 -2.14 -18.94 0.92
N ARG A 12 -1.19 -18.10 0.51
CA ARG A 12 0.25 -18.40 0.60
C ARG A 12 0.74 -18.64 2.03
N LEU A 13 0.11 -18.03 3.03
CA LEU A 13 0.41 -18.27 4.44
C LEU A 13 -0.19 -19.58 4.94
N GLU A 14 -1.34 -20.02 4.40
CA GLU A 14 -1.94 -21.31 4.74
C GLU A 14 -1.07 -22.46 4.22
N GLU A 15 -0.63 -22.37 2.95
CA GLU A 15 0.31 -23.31 2.34
C GLU A 15 1.61 -23.48 3.15
N ARG A 16 1.99 -22.44 3.90
CA ARG A 16 3.26 -22.34 4.64
C ARG A 16 3.05 -22.23 6.15
N GLN A 17 1.92 -22.66 6.69
CA GLN A 17 1.58 -22.46 8.11
C GLN A 17 2.64 -23.05 9.07
N SER A 18 3.31 -24.13 8.66
CA SER A 18 4.33 -24.82 9.46
C SER A 18 5.74 -24.31 9.19
N GLN A 19 5.93 -23.42 8.22
CA GLN A 19 7.22 -22.89 7.82
C GLN A 19 7.67 -21.78 8.77
N LEU A 20 8.95 -21.79 9.15
CA LEU A 20 9.53 -20.74 10.00
C LEU A 20 9.52 -19.40 9.26
N ALA A 21 9.01 -18.35 9.93
CA ALA A 21 8.84 -17.01 9.36
C ALA A 21 10.13 -16.41 8.75
N GLY A 22 11.30 -16.72 9.32
CA GLY A 22 12.59 -16.25 8.82
C GLY A 22 12.98 -16.81 7.45
N THR A 23 12.36 -17.91 7.02
CA THR A 23 12.62 -18.56 5.72
C THR A 23 11.65 -18.13 4.63
N LEU A 24 10.65 -17.32 4.97
CA LEU A 24 9.71 -16.73 4.01
C LEU A 24 10.42 -15.65 3.19
N SER A 25 9.99 -15.48 1.94
CA SER A 25 10.39 -14.35 1.09
C SER A 25 9.94 -13.01 1.70
N GLY A 26 10.53 -11.90 1.25
CA GLY A 26 10.17 -10.57 1.74
C GLY A 26 8.67 -10.27 1.63
N GLY A 27 8.05 -10.62 0.50
CA GLY A 27 6.62 -10.45 0.28
C GLY A 27 5.76 -11.31 1.21
N GLU A 28 6.13 -12.57 1.39
CA GLU A 28 5.42 -13.47 2.31
C GLU A 28 5.54 -13.02 3.77
N ARG A 29 6.71 -12.47 4.17
CA ARG A 29 6.86 -11.86 5.50
C ARG A 29 5.98 -10.63 5.68
N GLN A 30 5.80 -9.83 4.63
CA GLN A 30 4.89 -8.69 4.66
C GLN A 30 3.42 -9.12 4.78
N MET A 31 3.02 -10.14 4.03
CA MET A 31 1.69 -10.76 4.18
C MET A 31 1.50 -11.32 5.59
N LEU A 32 2.51 -11.98 6.16
CA LEU A 32 2.46 -12.47 7.54
C LEU A 32 2.30 -11.34 8.55
N ALA A 33 3.00 -10.21 8.36
CA ALA A 33 2.86 -9.04 9.21
C ALA A 33 1.44 -8.45 9.15
N LEU A 34 0.88 -8.31 7.94
CA LEU A 34 -0.51 -7.89 7.72
C LEU A 34 -1.49 -8.87 8.35
N GLY A 35 -1.33 -10.17 8.09
CA GLY A 35 -2.17 -11.22 8.66
C GLY A 35 -2.16 -11.18 10.18
N ARG A 36 -0.98 -11.02 10.80
CA ARG A 36 -0.84 -10.84 12.25
C ARG A 36 -1.58 -9.61 12.77
N ALA A 37 -1.52 -8.48 12.06
CA ALA A 37 -2.26 -7.26 12.43
C ALA A 37 -3.78 -7.49 12.39
N LEU A 38 -4.28 -8.21 11.37
CA LEU A 38 -5.72 -8.50 11.24
C LEU A 38 -6.27 -9.43 12.31
N MET A 39 -5.43 -10.29 12.91
CA MET A 39 -5.87 -11.16 14.01
C MET A 39 -6.44 -10.35 15.19
N ALA A 40 -6.02 -9.10 15.37
CA ALA A 40 -6.50 -8.19 16.42
C ALA A 40 -7.85 -7.53 16.12
N GLN A 41 -8.45 -7.78 14.93
CA GLN A 41 -9.68 -7.12 14.48
C GLN A 41 -9.61 -5.59 14.57
N PRO A 42 -8.59 -4.96 13.96
CA PRO A 42 -8.37 -3.53 14.11
C PRO A 42 -9.50 -2.73 13.47
N LYS A 43 -9.90 -1.65 14.15
CA LYS A 43 -10.77 -0.61 13.54
C LYS A 43 -9.97 0.35 12.65
N LEU A 44 -8.68 0.51 12.94
CA LEU A 44 -7.72 1.32 12.20
C LEU A 44 -6.43 0.53 11.98
N LEU A 45 -5.97 0.46 10.74
CA LEU A 45 -4.70 -0.15 10.35
C LEU A 45 -3.75 0.92 9.84
N LEU A 46 -2.58 1.01 10.47
CA LEU A 46 -1.48 1.89 10.08
C LEU A 46 -0.47 1.06 9.27
N LEU A 47 -0.18 1.48 8.05
CA LEU A 47 0.74 0.80 7.15
C LEU A 47 1.87 1.74 6.78
N ASP A 48 3.08 1.38 7.21
CA ASP A 48 4.30 2.15 6.95
C ASP A 48 5.11 1.47 5.84
N GLU A 49 5.15 2.11 4.68
CA GLU A 49 5.84 1.67 3.47
C GLU A 49 5.68 0.18 3.14
N PRO A 50 4.44 -0.35 3.08
CA PRO A 50 4.22 -1.80 2.97
C PRO A 50 4.74 -2.41 1.66
N SER A 51 4.98 -1.59 0.62
CA SER A 51 5.47 -2.07 -0.67
C SER A 51 7.00 -2.01 -0.86
N LEU A 52 7.74 -1.41 0.08
CA LEU A 52 9.17 -1.13 -0.08
C LEU A 52 10.00 -2.40 -0.32
N GLY A 53 10.81 -2.39 -1.38
CA GLY A 53 11.75 -3.48 -1.69
C GLY A 53 11.08 -4.77 -2.20
N LEU A 54 9.78 -4.74 -2.50
CA LEU A 54 9.03 -5.89 -2.99
C LEU A 54 8.94 -5.90 -4.52
N ALA A 55 8.82 -7.10 -5.08
CA ALA A 55 8.62 -7.27 -6.52
C ALA A 55 7.26 -6.66 -6.95
N PRO A 56 7.13 -6.11 -8.17
CA PRO A 56 5.92 -5.42 -8.62
C PRO A 56 4.62 -6.22 -8.47
N LEU A 57 4.68 -7.54 -8.64
CA LEU A 57 3.54 -8.43 -8.47
C LEU A 57 3.05 -8.46 -7.01
N VAL A 58 3.98 -8.53 -6.05
CA VAL A 58 3.69 -8.52 -4.62
C VAL A 58 3.10 -7.18 -4.19
N VAL A 59 3.63 -6.07 -4.72
CA VAL A 59 3.08 -4.74 -4.48
C VAL A 59 1.61 -4.68 -4.87
N ARG A 60 1.25 -5.14 -6.08
CA ARG A 60 -0.15 -5.19 -6.53
C ARG A 60 -1.04 -6.04 -5.62
N GLU A 61 -0.53 -7.17 -5.15
CA GLU A 61 -1.25 -8.05 -4.24
C GLU A 61 -1.53 -7.36 -2.90
N ILE A 62 -0.53 -6.68 -2.32
CA ILE A 62 -0.68 -5.88 -1.09
C ILE A 62 -1.75 -4.80 -1.26
N PHE A 63 -1.70 -4.02 -2.34
CA PHE A 63 -2.69 -2.96 -2.60
C PHE A 63 -4.10 -3.51 -2.81
N SER A 64 -4.23 -4.69 -3.44
CA SER A 64 -5.52 -5.39 -3.56
C SER A 64 -6.09 -5.78 -2.19
N ILE A 65 -5.24 -6.29 -1.29
CA ILE A 65 -5.63 -6.63 0.08
C ILE A 65 -6.05 -5.37 0.85
N VAL A 66 -5.28 -4.27 0.73
CA VAL A 66 -5.62 -2.98 1.35
C VAL A 66 -7.00 -2.49 0.88
N ALA A 67 -7.27 -2.54 -0.42
CA ALA A 67 -8.57 -2.18 -0.98
C ALA A 67 -9.72 -3.05 -0.44
N ALA A 68 -9.50 -4.37 -0.35
CA ALA A 68 -10.49 -5.29 0.21
C ALA A 68 -10.76 -5.05 1.70
N LEU A 69 -9.72 -4.72 2.48
CA LEU A 69 -9.85 -4.38 3.90
C LEU A 69 -10.63 -3.10 4.12
N LYS A 70 -10.32 -2.06 3.33
CA LYS A 70 -11.09 -0.81 3.29
C LYS A 70 -12.57 -1.09 2.99
N ALA A 71 -12.85 -1.90 1.97
CA ALA A 71 -14.22 -2.27 1.61
C ALA A 71 -14.96 -3.05 2.72
N SER A 72 -14.23 -3.74 3.60
CA SER A 72 -14.79 -4.41 4.78
C SER A 72 -15.02 -3.49 5.99
N GLY A 73 -14.73 -2.19 5.87
CA GLY A 73 -14.98 -1.19 6.91
C GLY A 73 -13.80 -0.93 7.85
N VAL A 74 -12.62 -1.47 7.57
CA VAL A 74 -11.39 -1.16 8.32
C VAL A 74 -10.87 0.19 7.83
N ALA A 75 -10.68 1.16 8.72
CA ALA A 75 -10.01 2.41 8.38
C ALA A 75 -8.51 2.14 8.16
N ILE A 76 -7.91 2.78 7.16
CA ILE A 76 -6.50 2.57 6.81
C ILE A 76 -5.80 3.92 6.70
N LEU A 77 -4.70 4.08 7.42
CA LEU A 77 -3.73 5.15 7.18
C LEU A 77 -2.49 4.53 6.55
N LEU A 78 -2.24 4.89 5.29
CA LEU A 78 -1.16 4.36 4.47
C LEU A 78 -0.08 5.43 4.27
N VAL A 79 1.14 5.10 4.65
CA VAL A 79 2.34 5.88 4.34
C VAL A 79 3.09 5.15 3.23
N GLU A 80 3.37 5.84 2.13
CA GLU A 80 3.99 5.26 0.94
C GLU A 80 4.87 6.27 0.21
N GLN A 81 6.00 5.80 -0.30
CA GLN A 81 6.84 6.60 -1.20
C GLN A 81 6.28 6.61 -2.62
N ASN A 82 5.58 5.54 -3.01
CA ASN A 82 4.89 5.47 -4.30
C ASN A 82 3.53 6.17 -4.23
N ALA A 83 3.53 7.50 -4.36
CA ALA A 83 2.32 8.31 -4.28
C ALA A 83 1.25 7.86 -5.30
N ARG A 84 1.67 7.38 -6.49
CA ARG A 84 0.74 6.89 -7.52
C ARG A 84 -0.10 5.72 -7.03
N ALA A 85 0.56 4.70 -6.48
CA ALA A 85 -0.12 3.51 -6.01
C ALA A 85 -0.98 3.82 -4.77
N ALA A 86 -0.48 4.68 -3.88
CA ALA A 86 -1.22 5.13 -2.70
C ALA A 86 -2.52 5.88 -3.06
N LEU A 87 -2.44 6.87 -3.96
CA LEU A 87 -3.60 7.65 -4.39
C LEU A 87 -4.65 6.81 -5.14
N GLN A 88 -4.26 5.70 -5.78
CA GLN A 88 -5.21 4.79 -6.43
C GLN A 88 -6.11 4.02 -5.44
N VAL A 89 -5.69 3.85 -4.20
CA VAL A 89 -6.46 3.11 -3.18
C VAL A 89 -7.06 4.04 -2.10
N ALA A 90 -6.44 5.19 -1.87
CA ALA A 90 -6.86 6.15 -0.85
C ALA A 90 -8.10 6.93 -1.27
N ASP A 91 -8.94 7.32 -0.30
CA ASP A 91 -10.03 8.29 -0.52
C ASP A 91 -9.53 9.74 -0.46
N TYR A 92 -8.54 9.98 0.40
CA TYR A 92 -7.97 11.29 0.69
C TYR A 92 -6.46 11.14 0.90
N GLY A 93 -5.68 12.14 0.51
CA GLY A 93 -4.23 12.12 0.58
C GLY A 93 -3.64 13.35 1.27
N TYR A 94 -2.46 13.17 1.83
CA TYR A 94 -1.60 14.22 2.37
C TYR A 94 -0.21 14.07 1.74
N VAL A 95 0.34 15.14 1.20
CA VAL A 95 1.69 15.17 0.65
C VAL A 95 2.58 15.96 1.60
N LEU A 96 3.60 15.28 2.12
CA LEU A 96 4.61 15.88 2.99
C LEU A 96 5.93 16.06 2.22
N GLU A 97 6.49 17.26 2.27
CA GLU A 97 7.82 17.58 1.75
C GLU A 97 8.65 18.22 2.88
N THR A 98 9.80 17.64 3.21
CA THR A 98 10.74 18.19 4.24
C THR A 98 10.07 18.50 5.59
N GLY A 99 9.08 17.68 5.97
CA GLY A 99 8.35 17.83 7.24
C GLY A 99 7.20 18.82 7.21
N GLU A 100 6.90 19.44 6.06
CA GLU A 100 5.77 20.35 5.88
C GLU A 100 4.68 19.72 5.02
N LEU A 101 3.42 19.98 5.37
CA LEU A 101 2.27 19.58 4.55
C LEU A 101 2.15 20.56 3.38
N VAL A 102 2.44 20.08 2.17
CA VAL A 102 2.43 20.92 0.97
C VAL A 102 1.13 20.84 0.19
N LEU A 103 0.44 19.69 0.23
CA LEU A 103 -0.83 19.45 -0.46
C LEU A 103 -1.66 18.46 0.34
N GLU A 104 -2.98 18.62 0.28
CA GLU A 104 -3.95 17.66 0.78
C GLU A 104 -5.24 17.76 -0.02
N GLY A 105 -6.05 16.70 -0.02
CA GLY A 105 -7.32 16.69 -0.74
C GLY A 105 -7.81 15.29 -1.06
N ALA A 106 -8.94 15.24 -1.77
CA ALA A 106 -9.43 13.99 -2.34
C ALA A 106 -8.36 13.39 -3.26
N SER A 107 -8.21 12.06 -3.24
CA SER A 107 -7.14 11.41 -4.00
C SER A 107 -7.23 11.66 -5.51
N GLU A 108 -8.45 11.82 -6.04
CA GLU A 108 -8.68 12.14 -7.46
C GLU A 108 -8.15 13.52 -7.82
N ASP A 109 -8.39 14.53 -6.96
CA ASP A 109 -7.89 15.89 -7.15
C ASP A 109 -6.37 15.94 -7.06
N LEU A 110 -5.80 15.20 -6.09
CA LEU A 110 -4.35 15.10 -5.92
C LEU A 110 -3.70 14.36 -7.09
N ALA A 111 -4.31 13.31 -7.62
CA ALA A 111 -3.78 12.58 -8.77
C ALA A 111 -3.83 13.42 -10.06
N ALA A 112 -4.81 14.32 -10.19
CA ALA A 112 -4.91 15.26 -11.29
C ALA A 112 -4.01 16.51 -11.12
N ASN A 113 -3.47 16.75 -9.93
CA ASN A 113 -2.68 17.94 -9.64
C ASN A 113 -1.35 17.91 -10.43
N PRO A 114 -1.05 18.92 -11.27
CA PRO A 114 0.17 18.95 -12.08
C PRO A 114 1.47 18.84 -11.28
N ARG A 115 1.51 19.39 -10.05
CA ARG A 115 2.68 19.30 -9.16
C ARG A 115 2.89 17.87 -8.67
N VAL A 116 1.82 17.18 -8.28
CA VAL A 116 1.87 15.78 -7.88
C VAL A 116 2.26 14.90 -9.07
N ALA A 117 1.67 15.16 -10.24
CA ALA A 117 1.95 14.42 -11.46
C ALA A 117 3.42 14.54 -11.91
N ALA A 118 3.99 15.75 -11.84
CA ALA A 118 5.38 16.01 -12.22
C ALA A 118 6.38 15.41 -11.23
N THR A 119 6.15 15.60 -9.92
CA THR A 119 7.12 15.21 -8.88
C THR A 119 7.03 13.73 -8.52
N TYR A 120 5.83 13.15 -8.48
CA TYR A 120 5.61 11.82 -7.88
C TYR A 120 5.00 10.78 -8.83
N LEU A 121 4.36 11.19 -9.92
CA LEU A 121 3.74 10.25 -10.88
C LEU A 121 4.55 10.04 -12.16
N GLY A 122 5.68 10.74 -12.31
CA GLY A 122 6.63 10.56 -13.41
C GLY A 122 6.22 11.21 -14.74
N GLN A 123 5.32 12.20 -14.74
CA GLN A 123 4.94 12.93 -15.97
C GLN A 123 5.82 14.16 -16.27
N GLY A 124 6.96 14.30 -15.59
CA GLY A 124 7.95 15.34 -15.87
C GLY A 124 9.03 14.88 -16.86
N SER A 125 8.84 15.21 -18.15
CA SER A 125 9.86 15.33 -19.21
C SER A 125 10.12 14.13 -20.15
N GLU A 126 9.20 13.87 -21.08
CA GLU A 126 9.53 13.47 -22.46
C GLU A 126 9.30 14.65 -23.42
N ARG A 127 10.10 15.73 -23.32
CA ARG A 127 10.35 16.68 -24.43
C ARG A 127 11.66 17.44 -24.21
N VAL A 128 12.78 16.77 -24.50
CA VAL A 128 13.98 17.46 -25.04
C VAL A 128 14.55 16.57 -26.15
N GLN A 129 13.92 16.61 -27.32
CA GLN A 129 14.56 16.24 -28.58
C GLN A 129 14.30 17.40 -29.56
N GLN A 130 15.40 17.89 -30.16
CA GLN A 130 15.51 18.86 -31.25
C GLN A 130 15.56 20.36 -30.87
N ALA A 131 16.78 20.85 -30.71
CA ALA A 131 17.31 22.00 -31.45
C ALA A 131 18.81 21.82 -31.64
#